data_AF-A0A8X6Q4Y3-F1
#
_entry.id   AF-A0A8X6Q4Y3-F1
#
_cell.length_a   1.000
_cell.length_b   1.000
_cell.length_c   1.000
_cell.angle_alpha   90.00
_cell.angle_beta   90.00
_cell.angle_gamma   90.00
#
_symmetry.space_group_name_H-M   'P 1'
#
loop_
_entity.id
_entity.type
_entity.pdbx_description
1 polymer ?
#
loop_
_entity_poly.entity_id
_entity_poly.type
_entity_poly.pdbx_seq_one_letter_code
_entity_poly.pdbx_strand_id
1 'polypeptide(L)'
;MKGNKCVYDEYKNIVQEHLNLNIVEECASDLRNNSYYMPHSAVVRSDKETTKVRLVFDASSKGKECKSVNDCLSSEPTLNLSILDVLLKFREYQYAFSSDIQGAFFTIGIDEKDRDYLRYFGFQMKMIRNRSKF
;
A
#
# COMPACT_ATOMS: atom_id res chain seq x y z
N MET A 1 23.23 18.59 -3.51
CA MET A 1 22.48 17.52 -4.22
C MET A 1 23.26 16.19 -4.23
N LYS A 2 23.48 15.54 -3.07
CA LYS A 2 24.10 14.20 -2.99
C LYS A 2 23.22 13.12 -2.32
N GLY A 3 22.00 13.48 -1.88
CA GLY A 3 21.08 12.58 -1.15
C GLY A 3 20.07 11.81 -2.00
N ASN A 4 19.85 12.18 -3.27
CA ASN A 4 18.71 11.65 -4.06
C ASN A 4 18.97 10.31 -4.77
N LYS A 5 20.24 9.90 -4.95
CA LYS A 5 20.54 8.67 -5.71
C LYS A 5 20.21 7.41 -4.91
N CYS A 6 20.54 7.40 -3.62
CA CYS A 6 20.26 6.28 -2.71
C CYS A 6 18.76 6.00 -2.58
N VAL A 7 17.94 7.05 -2.45
CA VAL A 7 16.47 6.92 -2.30
C VAL A 7 15.81 6.38 -3.57
N TYR A 8 16.29 6.80 -4.75
CA TYR A 8 15.76 6.29 -6.02
C TYR A 8 16.10 4.81 -6.25
N ASP A 9 17.31 4.40 -5.89
CA ASP A 9 17.73 2.99 -5.99
C ASP A 9 16.91 2.12 -5.02
N GLU A 10 16.68 2.59 -3.80
CA GLU A 10 15.84 1.88 -2.81
C GLU A 10 14.37 1.84 -3.23
N TYR A 11 13.83 2.94 -3.79
CA TYR A 11 12.51 2.98 -4.42
C TYR A 11 12.38 1.91 -5.50
N LYS A 12 13.37 1.82 -6.40
CA LYS A 12 13.36 0.84 -7.49
C LYS A 12 13.38 -0.59 -6.94
N ASN A 13 14.17 -0.85 -5.91
CA ASN A 13 14.25 -2.15 -5.26
C ASN A 13 12.91 -2.55 -4.63
N ILE A 14 12.23 -1.63 -3.93
CA ILE A 14 10.91 -1.89 -3.34
C ILE A 14 9.88 -2.25 -4.42
N VAL A 15 9.84 -1.49 -5.51
CA VAL A 15 8.90 -1.77 -6.62
C VAL A 15 9.20 -3.13 -7.28
N GLN A 16 10.48 -3.47 -7.46
CA GLN A 16 10.88 -4.79 -7.97
C GLN A 16 10.51 -5.93 -7.03
N GLU A 17 10.72 -5.74 -5.73
CA GLU A 17 10.32 -6.71 -4.71
C GLU A 17 8.80 -6.94 -4.74
N HIS A 18 8.01 -5.88 -4.81
CA HIS A 18 6.56 -5.98 -4.92
C HIS A 18 6.10 -6.72 -6.18
N LEU A 19 6.80 -6.54 -7.32
CA LEU A 19 6.54 -7.30 -8.55
C LEU A 19 6.85 -8.78 -8.37
N ASN A 20 8.02 -9.10 -7.78
CA ASN A 20 8.44 -10.49 -7.54
C ASN A 20 7.51 -11.22 -6.56
N LEU A 21 6.99 -10.51 -5.55
CA LEU A 21 6.03 -11.02 -4.59
C LEU A 21 4.59 -11.05 -5.12
N ASN A 22 4.34 -10.68 -6.38
CA ASN A 22 3.01 -10.56 -6.98
C ASN A 22 2.04 -9.63 -6.23
N ILE A 23 2.57 -8.67 -5.46
CA ILE A 23 1.78 -7.64 -4.77
C ILE A 23 1.26 -6.62 -5.79
N VAL A 24 2.05 -6.36 -6.82
CA VAL A 24 1.73 -5.45 -7.93
C VAL A 24 2.00 -6.12 -9.27
N GLU A 25 1.38 -5.62 -10.33
CA GLU A 25 1.59 -6.10 -11.70
C GLU A 25 1.72 -4.95 -12.69
N GLU A 26 2.47 -5.17 -13.78
CA GLU A 26 2.54 -4.22 -14.88
C GLU A 26 1.19 -4.15 -15.61
N CYS A 27 0.77 -2.93 -15.97
CA CYS A 27 -0.48 -2.67 -16.68
C CYS A 27 -0.18 -2.16 -18.09
N ALA A 28 -0.92 -2.66 -19.09
CA ALA A 28 -0.85 -2.15 -20.46
C ALA A 28 -1.22 -0.66 -20.51
N SER A 29 -0.69 0.05 -21.52
CA SER A 29 -0.94 1.48 -21.84
C SER A 29 -2.40 1.84 -22.10
N ASP A 30 -3.30 0.87 -21.99
CA ASP A 30 -4.71 1.02 -22.29
C ASP A 30 -5.33 2.01 -21.29
N LEU A 31 -5.59 3.21 -21.81
CA LEU A 31 -6.41 4.23 -21.18
C LEU A 31 -7.85 3.73 -21.16
N ARG A 32 -8.14 2.74 -20.31
CA ARG A 32 -9.52 2.40 -19.97
C ARG A 32 -10.14 3.62 -19.30
N ASN A 33 -11.33 4.01 -19.77
CA ASN A 33 -12.04 5.21 -19.32
C ASN A 33 -12.38 5.23 -17.81
N ASN A 34 -12.15 4.13 -17.09
CA ASN A 34 -12.48 4.00 -15.67
C ASN A 34 -11.25 3.53 -14.88
N SER A 35 -10.23 4.39 -14.79
CA SER A 35 -9.00 4.11 -14.04
C SER A 35 -8.59 5.32 -13.20
N TYR A 36 -7.91 5.05 -12.09
CA TYR A 36 -7.41 6.09 -11.18
C TYR A 36 -5.93 5.87 -10.90
N TYR A 37 -5.14 6.94 -11.05
CA TYR A 37 -3.71 6.96 -10.77
C TYR A 37 -3.47 7.61 -9.43
N MET A 38 -3.14 6.79 -8.43
CA MET A 38 -2.78 7.24 -7.09
C MET A 38 -1.44 7.96 -7.13
N PRO A 39 -1.38 9.21 -6.64
CA PRO A 39 -0.11 9.84 -6.33
C PRO A 39 0.59 9.04 -5.23
N HIS A 40 1.91 8.90 -5.35
CA HIS A 40 2.72 8.25 -4.33
C HIS A 40 4.05 8.97 -4.14
N SER A 41 4.67 8.76 -2.99
CA SER A 41 5.95 9.37 -2.63
C SER A 41 6.81 8.39 -1.83
N ALA A 42 8.11 8.43 -2.07
CA ALA A 42 9.09 7.71 -1.27
C ALA A 42 9.46 8.54 -0.03
N VAL A 43 9.03 8.09 1.15
CA VAL A 43 9.30 8.76 2.41
C VAL A 43 10.47 8.08 3.12
N VAL A 44 11.49 8.86 3.47
CA VAL A 44 12.66 8.39 4.21
C VAL A 44 12.37 8.48 5.71
N ARG A 45 12.52 7.36 6.41
CA ARG A 45 12.42 7.24 7.86
C ARG A 45 13.81 7.06 8.44
N SER A 46 14.45 8.18 8.81
CA SER A 46 15.77 8.19 9.43
C SER A 46 15.79 7.59 10.85
N ASP A 47 14.60 7.37 11.44
CA ASP A 47 14.39 6.82 12.77
C ASP A 47 14.30 5.28 12.81
N LYS A 48 14.29 4.61 11.65
CA LYS A 48 14.11 3.15 11.53
C LYS A 48 15.37 2.49 10.97
N GLU A 49 15.82 1.41 11.62
CA GLU A 49 17.00 0.67 11.15
C GLU A 49 16.72 -0.21 9.93
N THR A 50 15.53 -0.84 9.85
CA THR A 50 15.23 -1.90 8.88
C THR A 50 14.47 -1.46 7.64
N THR A 51 13.62 -0.42 7.71
CA THR A 51 12.86 0.09 6.56
C THR A 51 13.06 1.59 6.44
N LYS A 52 14.18 1.98 5.82
CA LYS A 52 14.59 3.39 5.70
C LYS A 52 13.78 4.14 4.66
N VAL A 53 13.28 3.47 3.62
CA VAL A 53 12.38 4.05 2.62
C VAL A 53 11.05 3.30 2.58
N ARG A 54 9.93 4.05 2.51
CA ARG A 54 8.59 3.50 2.31
C ARG A 54 7.88 4.21 1.17
N LEU A 55 7.12 3.45 0.39
CA LEU A 55 6.15 4.00 -0.56
C LEU A 55 4.88 4.39 0.20
N VAL A 56 4.51 5.66 0.13
CA VAL A 56 3.27 6.17 0.68
C VAL A 56 2.36 6.54 -0.48
N PHE A 57 1.16 5.98 -0.50
CA PHE A 57 0.14 6.23 -1.51
C PHE A 57 -0.90 7.20 -0.95
N ASP A 58 -1.24 8.24 -1.72
CA ASP A 58 -2.26 9.21 -1.35
C ASP A 58 -3.61 8.85 -1.98
N ALA A 59 -4.40 8.06 -1.24
CA ALA A 59 -5.76 7.70 -1.63
C ALA A 59 -6.78 8.85 -1.45
N SER A 60 -6.37 9.96 -0.84
CA SER A 60 -7.21 11.12 -0.57
C SER A 60 -7.14 12.19 -1.66
N SER A 61 -6.17 12.06 -2.58
CA SER A 61 -5.95 13.01 -3.66
C SER A 61 -7.15 13.10 -4.61
N LYS A 62 -7.48 14.32 -5.03
CA LYS A 62 -8.62 14.61 -5.89
C LYS A 62 -8.17 15.42 -7.09
N GLY A 63 -8.59 14.99 -8.28
CA GLY A 63 -8.54 15.84 -9.47
C GLY A 63 -9.54 17.00 -9.35
N LYS A 64 -9.38 18.02 -10.19
CA LYS A 64 -10.35 19.13 -10.27
C LYS A 64 -11.71 18.54 -10.66
N GLU A 65 -12.70 18.68 -9.77
CA GLU A 65 -14.05 18.11 -9.91
C GLU A 65 -14.13 16.57 -9.89
N CYS A 66 -13.11 15.88 -9.40
CA CYS A 66 -13.11 14.42 -9.24
C CYS A 66 -13.24 14.00 -7.77
N LYS A 67 -13.77 12.80 -7.54
CA LYS A 67 -13.75 12.12 -6.23
C LYS A 67 -12.39 11.45 -5.97
N SER A 68 -11.99 11.33 -4.71
CA SER A 68 -10.84 10.50 -4.34
C SER A 68 -11.24 9.02 -4.28
N VAL A 69 -10.26 8.13 -4.21
CA VAL A 69 -10.52 6.71 -3.94
C VAL A 69 -11.29 6.54 -2.62
N ASN A 70 -10.88 7.27 -1.58
CA ASN A 70 -11.55 7.21 -0.27
C ASN A 70 -13.02 7.67 -0.32
N ASP A 71 -13.38 8.65 -1.16
CA ASP A 71 -14.77 9.10 -1.30
C ASP A 71 -15.67 8.07 -2.03
N CYS A 72 -15.06 7.18 -2.81
CA CYS A 72 -15.74 6.14 -3.59
C CYS A 72 -15.88 4.82 -2.85
N LEU A 73 -15.15 4.62 -1.75
CA LEU A 73 -15.23 3.42 -0.92
C LEU A 73 -16.42 3.52 0.03
N SER A 74 -17.23 2.46 0.08
CA SER A 74 -18.31 2.35 1.06
C SER A 74 -17.73 2.15 2.45
N SER A 75 -18.20 2.93 3.43
CA SER A 75 -17.81 2.74 4.82
C SER A 75 -18.52 1.51 5.39
N GLU A 76 -17.76 0.46 5.66
CA GLU A 76 -18.28 -0.72 6.36
C GLU A 76 -18.09 -0.58 7.88
N PRO A 77 -18.89 -1.30 8.69
CA PRO A 77 -18.69 -1.37 10.13
C PRO A 77 -17.29 -1.90 10.47
N THR A 78 -16.67 -1.36 11.52
CA THR A 78 -15.37 -1.80 11.99
C THR A 78 -15.41 -3.29 12.39
N LEU A 79 -14.68 -4.13 11.65
CA LEU A 79 -14.50 -5.55 11.96
C LEU A 79 -13.37 -5.80 12.98
N ASN A 80 -12.60 -4.76 13.33
CA ASN A 80 -11.53 -4.87 14.32
C ASN A 80 -12.10 -5.11 15.72
N LEU A 81 -11.51 -6.06 16.44
CA LEU A 81 -11.81 -6.27 17.85
C LEU A 81 -11.43 -5.03 18.68
N SER A 82 -12.19 -4.79 19.75
CA SER A 82 -11.81 -3.79 20.75
C SER A 82 -10.44 -4.13 21.33
N ILE A 83 -9.54 -3.15 21.34
CA ILE A 83 -8.20 -3.30 21.94
C ILE A 83 -8.33 -3.69 23.41
N LEU A 84 -9.32 -3.14 24.12
CA LEU A 84 -9.57 -3.47 25.52
C LEU A 84 -9.94 -4.95 25.67
N ASP A 85 -10.81 -5.48 24.81
CA ASP A 85 -11.22 -6.89 24.87
C ASP A 85 -10.04 -7.81 24.57
N VAL A 86 -9.19 -7.44 23.61
CA VAL A 86 -7.96 -8.18 23.29
C VAL A 86 -7.02 -8.20 24.50
N LEU A 87 -6.80 -7.06 25.16
CA LEU A 87 -5.91 -6.96 26.32
C LEU A 87 -6.45 -7.72 27.54
N LEU A 88 -7.76 -7.73 27.76
CA LEU A 88 -8.37 -8.51 28.85
C LEU A 88 -8.19 -10.02 28.63
N LYS A 89 -8.46 -10.52 27.41
CA LYS A 89 -8.23 -11.93 27.05
C LYS A 89 -6.75 -12.32 27.16
N PHE A 90 -5.84 -11.42 26.79
CA PHE A 90 -4.41 -11.66 26.88
C PHE A 90 -3.94 -11.85 28.34
N ARG A 91 -4.69 -11.32 29.31
CA ARG A 91 -4.41 -11.46 30.76
C ARG A 91 -5.13 -12.63 31.43
N GLU A 92 -6.05 -13.29 30.72
CA GLU A 92 -6.87 -14.38 31.27
C GLU A 92 -6.04 -15.64 31.54
N TYR A 93 -4.98 -15.86 30.75
CA TYR A 93 -4.14 -17.04 30.82
C TYR A 93 -2.73 -16.71 31.32
N GLN A 94 -2.09 -17.66 32.00
CA GLN A 94 -0.73 -17.51 32.53
C GLN A 94 0.34 -17.33 31.44
N TYR A 95 0.08 -17.86 30.23
CA TYR A 95 0.98 -17.79 29.10
C TYR A 95 0.26 -17.20 27.90
N ALA A 96 0.93 -16.28 27.20
CA ALA A 96 0.39 -15.66 26.01
C ALA A 96 1.49 -15.51 24.95
N PHE A 97 1.13 -15.73 23.70
CA PHE A 97 2.02 -15.58 22.55
C PHE A 97 1.58 -14.38 21.73
N SER A 98 2.56 -13.58 21.29
CA SER A 98 2.34 -12.46 20.40
C SER A 98 3.40 -12.49 19.31
N SER A 99 2.99 -12.18 18.09
CA SER A 99 3.86 -12.09 16.93
C SER A 99 3.31 -11.03 15.98
N ASP A 100 4.20 -10.35 15.27
CA ASP A 100 3.83 -9.38 14.24
C ASP A 100 3.85 -10.06 12.86
N ILE A 101 2.78 -9.87 12.08
CA ILE A 101 2.70 -10.42 10.72
C ILE A 101 3.23 -9.37 9.77
N GLN A 102 4.45 -9.60 9.27
CA GLN A 102 5.06 -8.73 8.27
C GLN A 102 4.20 -8.68 7.01
N GLY A 103 3.76 -7.48 6.62
CA GLY A 103 3.07 -7.26 5.36
C GLY A 103 1.67 -7.89 5.28
N ALA A 104 0.94 -7.99 6.39
CA ALA A 104 -0.38 -8.64 6.44
C ALA A 104 -1.37 -8.17 5.35
N PHE A 105 -1.37 -6.87 4.99
CA PHE A 105 -2.25 -6.34 3.95
C PHE A 105 -1.91 -6.87 2.55
N PHE A 106 -0.63 -7.18 2.28
CA PHE A 106 -0.18 -7.74 1.00
C PHE A 106 -0.68 -9.16 0.75
N THR A 107 -1.08 -9.87 1.79
CA THR A 107 -1.68 -11.20 1.68
C THR A 107 -3.14 -11.14 1.21
N ILE A 108 -3.80 -9.98 1.32
CA ILE A 108 -5.20 -9.80 0.92
C ILE A 108 -5.26 -9.35 -0.53
N GLY A 109 -5.76 -10.21 -1.41
CA GLY A 109 -5.95 -9.91 -2.83
C GLY A 109 -7.11 -8.94 -3.09
N ILE A 110 -6.99 -8.17 -4.16
CA ILE A 110 -8.00 -7.26 -4.69
C ILE A 110 -8.64 -7.89 -5.94
N ASP A 111 -9.96 -7.76 -6.06
CA ASP A 111 -10.72 -8.20 -7.23
C ASP A 111 -10.17 -7.53 -8.50
N GLU A 112 -10.03 -8.30 -9.58
CA GLU A 112 -9.47 -7.83 -10.85
C GLU A 112 -10.18 -6.60 -11.41
N LYS A 113 -11.47 -6.44 -11.13
CA LYS A 113 -12.28 -5.29 -11.56
C LYS A 113 -11.89 -3.99 -10.86
N ASP A 114 -11.36 -4.08 -9.65
CA ASP A 114 -11.07 -2.92 -8.80
C ASP A 114 -9.59 -2.51 -8.84
N ARG A 115 -8.70 -3.37 -9.35
CA ARG A 115 -7.25 -3.08 -9.46
C ARG A 115 -6.96 -1.84 -10.31
N ASP A 116 -7.81 -1.54 -11.28
CA ASP A 116 -7.64 -0.39 -12.18
C ASP A 116 -7.84 0.97 -11.49
N TYR A 117 -8.40 1.01 -10.26
CA TYR A 117 -8.49 2.23 -9.43
C TYR A 117 -7.30 2.42 -8.49
N LEU A 118 -6.39 1.45 -8.45
CA LEU A 118 -5.20 1.47 -7.61
C LEU A 118 -3.95 1.43 -8.51
N ARG A 119 -3.96 2.20 -9.60
CA ARG A 119 -2.80 2.32 -10.49
C ARG A 119 -1.85 3.37 -9.95
N TYR A 120 -0.56 3.25 -10.26
CA TYR A 120 0.43 4.29 -10.01
C TYR A 120 1.55 4.22 -11.05
N PHE A 121 2.33 5.30 -11.13
CA PHE A 121 3.48 5.35 -12.04
C PHE A 121 4.73 4.79 -11.35
N GLY A 122 5.23 3.67 -11.84
CA GLY A 122 6.48 3.05 -11.39
C GLY A 122 7.74 3.78 -11.87
N PHE A 123 8.90 3.13 -11.71
CA PHE A 123 10.16 3.63 -12.28
C PHE A 123 10.12 3.57 -13.81
N GLN A 124 10.86 4.46 -14.49
CA GLN A 124 10.88 4.56 -15.96
C GLN A 124 9.48 4.74 -16.60
N MET A 125 8.53 5.35 -15.88
CA MET A 125 7.16 5.59 -16.36
C MET A 125 6.32 4.34 -16.65
N LYS A 126 6.75 3.18 -16.13
CA LYS A 126 5.96 1.95 -16.22
C LYS A 126 4.66 2.11 -15.43
N MET A 127 3.52 1.73 -16.02
CA MET A 127 2.26 1.73 -15.31
C MET A 127 2.13 0.44 -14.50
N ILE A 128 1.86 0.59 -13.21
CA ILE A 128 1.74 -0.53 -12.28
C ILE A 128 0.36 -0.45 -11.63
N ARG A 129 -0.26 -1.60 -11.40
CA ARG A 129 -1.52 -1.70 -10.63
C ARG A 129 -1.36 -2.66 -9.46
N ASN A 130 -2.08 -2.38 -8.38
CA ASN A 130 -2.00 -3.18 -7.16
C ASN A 130 -2.90 -4.40 -7.24
N ARG A 131 -2.35 -5.57 -6.88
CA ARG A 131 -3.09 -6.83 -6.74
C ARG A 131 -3.47 -7.12 -5.31
N SER A 132 -2.77 -6.52 -4.34
CA SER A 132 -3.06 -6.67 -2.92
C SER A 132 -3.32 -5.35 -2.23
N LYS A 133 -4.05 -5.40 -1.11
CA LYS A 133 -4.45 -4.23 -0.34
C LYS A 133 -3.21 -3.55 0.30
N PHE A 134 -3.20 -2.22 0.28
CA PHE A 134 -2.26 -1.39 1.04
C PHE A 134 -2.86 -0.96 2.38
#